data_AF-A0A7H4Q611-F1
#
_entry.id   AF-A0A7H4Q611-F1
#
_cell.length_a   1.000
_cell.length_b   1.000
_cell.length_c   1.000
_cell.angle_alpha   90.00
_cell.angle_beta   90.00
_cell.angle_gamma   90.00
#
_symmetry.space_group_name_H-M   'P 1'
#
loop_
_entity.id
_entity.type
_entity.pdbx_description
1 polymer ?
#
loop_
_entity_poly.entity_id
_entity_poly.type
_entity_poly.pdbx_seq_one_letter_code
_entity_poly.pdbx_strand_id
1 'polypeptide(L)'
;MGDDTLLESLATLSKINGMSVLQHGARLAVIGELLVSVLTHLPAAMRADIVQSFRDRVEYLMSLSDDRSLPEQYHSAFLTEVNRYLNALR
;
A
#
# COMPACT_ATOMS: atom_id res chain seq x y z
N MET A 1 22.29 20.23 -29.04
CA MET A 1 22.64 20.40 -27.61
C MET A 1 21.42 20.48 -26.68
N GLY A 2 20.17 20.34 -27.16
CA GLY A 2 18.99 20.26 -26.29
C GLY A 2 18.58 18.82 -25.95
N ASP A 3 18.71 17.91 -26.93
CA ASP A 3 18.17 16.55 -26.81
C ASP A 3 18.98 15.66 -25.85
N ASP A 4 20.32 15.80 -25.82
CA ASP A 4 21.17 15.03 -24.91
C ASP A 4 20.88 15.35 -23.43
N THR A 5 20.68 16.63 -23.12
CA THR A 5 20.34 17.11 -21.77
C THR A 5 18.95 16.64 -21.33
N LEU A 6 17.99 16.56 -22.26
CA LEU A 6 16.66 15.98 -22.00
C LEU A 6 16.75 14.47 -21.76
N LEU A 7 17.55 13.76 -22.56
CA LEU A 7 17.76 12.32 -22.41
C LEU A 7 18.38 11.98 -21.05
N GLU A 8 19.37 12.75 -20.62
CA GLU A 8 20.04 12.59 -19.33
C GLU A 8 19.10 12.90 -18.15
N SER A 9 18.24 13.92 -18.30
CA SER A 9 17.21 14.27 -17.32
C SER A 9 16.15 13.15 -17.19
N LEU A 10 15.73 12.57 -18.31
CA LEU A 10 14.79 11.44 -18.33
C LEU A 10 15.40 10.18 -17.73
N ALA A 11 16.67 9.87 -18.03
CA ALA A 11 17.38 8.76 -17.42
C ALA A 11 17.50 8.93 -15.90
N THR A 12 17.77 10.14 -15.44
CA THR A 12 17.86 10.48 -14.02
C THR A 12 16.51 10.34 -13.33
N LEU A 13 15.43 10.89 -13.91
CA LEU A 13 14.07 10.74 -13.39
C LEU A 13 13.62 9.28 -13.35
N SER A 14 13.90 8.52 -14.41
CA SER A 14 13.60 7.08 -14.48
C SER A 14 14.31 6.31 -13.37
N LYS A 15 15.60 6.59 -13.13
CA LYS A 15 16.38 5.97 -12.07
C LYS A 15 15.86 6.33 -10.68
N ILE A 16 15.56 7.60 -10.43
CA ILE A 16 15.01 8.05 -9.14
C ILE A 16 13.65 7.41 -8.89
N ASN A 17 12.77 7.40 -9.90
CA ASN A 17 11.44 6.82 -9.78
C ASN A 17 11.52 5.30 -9.56
N GLY A 18 12.40 4.61 -10.30
CA GLY A 18 12.65 3.18 -10.12
C GLY A 18 13.15 2.85 -8.72
N MET A 19 14.11 3.63 -8.18
CA MET A 19 14.59 3.46 -6.81
C MET A 19 13.50 3.73 -5.77
N SER A 20 12.66 4.75 -5.98
CA SER A 20 11.54 5.05 -5.10
C SER A 20 10.53 3.90 -5.06
N VAL A 21 10.15 3.36 -6.23
CA VAL A 21 9.25 2.20 -6.33
C VAL A 21 9.86 0.98 -5.64
N LEU A 22 11.16 0.72 -5.80
CA LEU A 22 11.85 -0.37 -5.11
C LEU A 22 11.84 -0.19 -3.58
N GLN A 23 12.12 1.01 -3.08
CA GLN A 23 12.08 1.31 -1.65
C GLN A 23 10.67 1.17 -1.08
N HIS A 24 9.65 1.65 -1.80
CA HIS A 24 8.26 1.48 -1.40
C HIS A 24 7.85 0.00 -1.38
N GLY A 25 8.25 -0.77 -2.40
CA GLY A 25 8.03 -2.22 -2.45
C GLY A 25 8.69 -2.95 -1.28
N ALA A 26 9.95 -2.65 -0.97
CA ALA A 26 10.67 -3.23 0.16
C ALA A 26 9.99 -2.88 1.49
N ARG A 27 9.56 -1.62 1.67
CA ARG A 27 8.82 -1.19 2.87
C ARG A 27 7.51 -1.96 3.02
N LEU A 28 6.75 -2.14 1.95
CA LEU A 28 5.49 -2.89 1.97
C LEU A 28 5.72 -4.37 2.31
N ALA A 29 6.77 -4.98 1.79
CA ALA A 29 7.13 -6.36 2.12
C ALA A 29 7.46 -6.51 3.62
N VAL A 30 8.31 -5.61 4.16
CA VAL A 30 8.68 -5.63 5.58
C VAL A 30 7.48 -5.40 6.50
N ILE A 31 6.58 -4.47 6.15
CA ILE A 31 5.35 -4.24 6.92
C ILE A 31 4.45 -5.49 6.89
N GLY A 32 4.35 -6.17 5.75
CA GLY A 32 3.60 -7.42 5.62
C GLY A 32 4.13 -8.51 6.56
N GLU A 33 5.45 -8.75 6.53
CA GLU A 33 6.09 -9.75 7.40
C GLU A 33 5.96 -9.41 8.88
N LEU A 34 6.14 -8.13 9.24
CA LEU A 34 5.95 -7.66 10.61
C LEU A 34 4.51 -7.91 11.08
N LEU A 35 3.52 -7.60 10.24
CA LEU A 35 2.12 -7.81 10.56
C LEU A 35 1.82 -9.29 10.76
N VAL A 36 2.26 -10.17 9.86
CA VAL A 36 2.10 -11.63 10.02
C VAL A 36 2.75 -12.12 11.32
N SER A 37 3.97 -11.67 11.62
CA SER A 37 4.67 -12.02 12.86
C SER A 37 3.88 -11.60 14.10
N VAL A 38 3.40 -10.35 14.15
CA VAL A 38 2.57 -9.84 15.25
C VAL A 38 1.30 -10.65 15.39
N LEU A 39 0.57 -10.87 14.29
CA LEU A 39 -0.70 -11.58 14.32
C LEU A 39 -0.55 -13.00 14.83
N THR A 40 0.53 -13.69 14.48
CA THR A 40 0.81 -15.07 14.92
C THR A 40 0.79 -15.20 16.45
N HIS A 41 1.17 -14.15 17.18
CA HIS A 41 1.21 -14.14 18.64
C HIS A 41 -0.07 -13.59 19.31
N LEU A 42 -1.05 -13.10 18.54
CA LEU A 42 -2.29 -12.56 19.09
C LEU A 42 -3.38 -13.65 19.27
N PRO A 43 -4.14 -13.60 20.38
CA PRO A 43 -5.32 -14.46 20.58
C PRO A 43 -6.37 -14.25 19.49
N ALA A 44 -7.11 -15.31 19.13
CA ALA A 44 -8.12 -15.27 18.08
C ALA A 44 -9.22 -14.21 18.32
N ALA A 45 -9.64 -14.01 19.57
CA ALA A 45 -10.61 -12.97 19.93
C ALA A 45 -10.09 -11.56 19.58
N MET A 46 -8.81 -11.28 19.88
CA MET A 46 -8.18 -9.99 19.57
C MET A 46 -7.99 -9.80 18.06
N ARG A 47 -7.73 -10.88 17.30
CA ARG A 47 -7.69 -10.80 15.83
C ARG A 47 -9.04 -10.41 15.24
N ALA A 48 -10.14 -10.94 15.78
CA ALA A 48 -11.49 -10.58 15.34
C ALA A 48 -11.81 -9.10 15.60
N ASP A 49 -11.44 -8.57 16.77
CA ASP A 49 -11.59 -7.15 17.10
C ASP A 49 -10.75 -6.27 16.14
N ILE A 50 -9.53 -6.71 15.81
CA ILE A 50 -8.66 -6.02 14.84
C ILE A 50 -9.27 -6.04 13.44
N VAL A 51 -9.88 -7.14 13.00
CA VAL A 51 -10.58 -7.21 11.70
C VAL A 51 -11.67 -6.15 11.63
N GLN A 52 -12.48 -6.02 12.68
CA GLN A 52 -13.56 -5.03 12.70
C GLN A 52 -12.98 -3.61 12.68
N SER A 53 -12.04 -3.31 13.57
CA SER A 53 -11.39 -1.99 13.62
C SER A 53 -10.68 -1.63 12.31
N PHE A 54 -10.07 -2.61 11.64
CA PHE A 54 -9.42 -2.40 10.35
C PHE A 54 -10.43 -2.04 9.25
N ARG A 55 -11.57 -2.74 9.19
CA ARG A 55 -12.65 -2.42 8.25
C ARG A 55 -13.19 -1.01 8.45
N ASP A 56 -13.48 -0.63 9.69
CA ASP A 56 -14.00 0.70 10.01
C ASP A 56 -13.03 1.80 9.58
N ARG A 57 -11.72 1.58 9.76
CA ARG A 57 -10.69 2.52 9.33
C ARG A 57 -10.54 2.59 7.81
N VAL A 58 -10.70 1.47 7.11
CA VAL A 58 -10.71 1.44 5.64
C VAL A 58 -11.91 2.21 5.10
N GLU A 59 -13.09 1.99 5.67
CA GLU A 59 -14.32 2.72 5.30
C GLU A 59 -14.16 4.22 5.52
N TYR A 60 -13.61 4.62 6.68
CA TYR A 60 -13.28 6.02 6.94
C TYR A 60 -12.31 6.59 5.88
N LEU A 61 -11.26 5.85 5.51
CA LEU A 61 -10.31 6.30 4.48
C LEU A 61 -10.97 6.44 3.10
N MET A 62 -11.91 5.55 2.76
CA MET A 62 -12.70 5.64 1.53
C MET A 62 -13.61 6.87 1.56
N SER A 63 -14.27 7.17 2.68
CA SER A 63 -15.11 8.38 2.80
C SER A 63 -14.34 9.70 2.63
N LEU A 64 -13.05 9.73 3.01
CA LEU A 64 -12.18 10.89 2.77
C LEU A 64 -11.82 11.06 1.29
N SER A 65 -11.97 9.99 0.52
CA SER A 65 -11.61 9.92 -0.88
C SER A 65 -12.78 10.19 -1.82
N ASP A 66 -14.03 10.13 -1.34
CA ASP A 66 -15.24 10.33 -2.16
C ASP A 66 -15.30 11.72 -2.80
N ASP A 67 -14.67 12.74 -2.20
CA ASP A 67 -14.56 14.09 -2.78
C ASP A 67 -13.52 14.19 -3.92
N ARG A 68 -12.71 13.16 -4.17
CA ARG A 68 -11.67 13.14 -5.21
C ARG A 68 -11.91 11.98 -6.15
N SER A 69 -12.08 12.26 -7.44
CA SER A 69 -12.18 11.22 -8.47
C SER A 69 -10.84 10.47 -8.60
N LEU A 70 -10.63 9.47 -7.75
CA LEU A 70 -9.46 8.61 -7.82
C LEU A 70 -9.57 7.72 -9.07
N PRO A 71 -8.46 7.47 -9.79
CA PRO A 71 -8.46 6.55 -10.91
C PRO A 71 -8.95 5.15 -10.48
N GLU A 72 -9.71 4.48 -11.33
CA GLU A 72 -10.22 3.12 -11.08
C GLU A 72 -9.09 2.14 -10.71
N GLN A 73 -7.93 2.31 -11.33
CA GLN A 73 -6.72 1.52 -11.05
C GLN A 73 -6.24 1.67 -9.60
N TYR A 74 -6.36 2.86 -9.02
CA TYR A 74 -6.04 3.11 -7.62
C TYR A 74 -7.03 2.40 -6.71
N HIS A 75 -8.32 2.47 -7.03
CA HIS A 75 -9.37 1.79 -6.25
C HIS A 75 -9.17 0.26 -6.25
N SER A 76 -8.86 -0.33 -7.41
CA SER A 76 -8.57 -1.75 -7.54
C SER A 76 -7.32 -2.17 -6.74
N ALA A 77 -6.23 -1.40 -6.84
CA ALA A 77 -5.01 -1.66 -6.07
C ALA A 77 -5.26 -1.53 -4.56
N PHE A 78 -6.04 -0.53 -4.14
CA PHE A 78 -6.41 -0.32 -2.76
C PHE A 78 -7.21 -1.50 -2.18
N LEU A 79 -8.26 -1.94 -2.88
CA LEU A 79 -9.05 -3.10 -2.44
C LEU A 79 -8.24 -4.40 -2.42
N THR A 80 -7.30 -4.58 -3.36
CA THR A 80 -6.39 -5.72 -3.36
C THR A 80 -5.54 -5.76 -2.08
N GLU A 81 -5.00 -4.62 -1.67
CA GLU A 81 -4.21 -4.49 -0.45
C GLU A 81 -5.04 -4.69 0.82
N VAL A 82 -6.25 -4.12 0.89
CA VAL A 82 -7.17 -4.33 2.03
C VAL A 82 -7.47 -5.82 2.19
N ASN A 83 -7.80 -6.51 1.10
CA ASN A 83 -8.09 -7.95 1.14
C ASN A 83 -6.88 -8.80 1.54
N ARG A 84 -5.67 -8.40 1.12
CA ARG A 84 -4.42 -9.07 1.54
C ARG A 84 -4.30 -9.08 3.07
N TYR A 85 -4.46 -7.92 3.71
CA TYR A 85 -4.34 -7.81 5.17
C TYR A 85 -5.51 -8.45 5.91
N LEU A 86 -6.74 -8.38 5.39
CA LEU A 86 -7.89 -9.11 5.96
C LEU A 86 -7.68 -10.63 5.93
N ASN A 87 -7.05 -11.16 4.89
CA ASN A 87 -6.72 -12.59 4.82
C ASN A 87 -5.61 -12.97 5.81
N ALA A 88 -4.65 -12.10 6.08
CA ALA A 88 -3.61 -12.34 7.10
C ALA A 88 -4.18 -12.35 8.53
N LEU A 89 -5.32 -11.70 8.75
CA LEU A 89 -6.01 -11.60 10.04
C LEU A 89 -6.95 -12.77 10.36
N ARG A 90 -7.30 -13.58 9.36
CA ARG A 90 -8.11 -14.79 9.51
C ARG A 90 -7.31 -15.93 10.12
#